data_AF-A0A183FGQ2-F1
#
_entry.id   AF-A0A183FGQ2-F1
#
_cell.length_a   1.000
_cell.length_b   1.000
_cell.length_c   1.000
_cell.angle_alpha   90.00
_cell.angle_beta   90.00
_cell.angle_gamma   90.00
#
_symmetry.space_group_name_H-M   'P 1'
#
loop_
_entity.id
_entity.type
_entity.pdbx_description
1 polymer ?
#
loop_
_entity_poly.entity_id
_entity_poly.type
_entity_poly.pdbx_seq_one_letter_code
_entity_poly.pdbx_strand_id
1 'polypeptide(L)'
;METKMLRWTAGVTRLDRIRNDEIRQRFAVAPIADKLREARLRWYGHVLRASIDTVRKSGLNIDVPGKRPKGRPKQRWLDTLHVDLKVAGIHPYQAFDGVKCRHHTRIADPASKQDKR
;
A
#
# COMPACT_ATOMS: atom_id res chain seq x y z
N MET A 1 3.22 -11.14 -9.79
CA MET A 1 2.91 -10.80 -11.21
C MET A 1 3.79 -9.66 -11.69
N GLU A 2 3.83 -8.52 -11.00
CA GLU A 2 4.72 -7.36 -11.27
C GLU A 2 6.13 -7.76 -11.78
N THR A 3 6.90 -8.47 -10.95
CA THR A 3 8.29 -8.84 -11.27
C THR A 3 8.42 -9.73 -12.52
N LYS A 4 7.43 -10.59 -12.80
CA LYS A 4 7.45 -11.46 -13.99
C LYS A 4 7.28 -10.63 -15.26
N MET A 5 6.37 -9.65 -15.23
CA MET A 5 6.13 -8.75 -16.36
C MET A 5 7.34 -7.84 -16.61
N LEU A 6 7.87 -7.20 -15.56
CA LEU A 6 9.05 -6.34 -15.69
C LEU A 6 10.28 -7.10 -16.23
N ARG A 7 10.49 -8.33 -15.75
CA ARG A 7 11.55 -9.22 -16.26
C ARG A 7 11.38 -9.55 -17.74
N TRP A 8 10.17 -9.93 -18.13
CA TRP A 8 9.86 -10.28 -19.50
C TRP A 8 10.10 -9.10 -20.45
N THR A 9 9.62 -7.90 -20.08
CA THR A 9 9.86 -6.66 -20.84
C THR A 9 11.34 -6.29 -20.94
N ALA A 10 12.13 -6.56 -19.89
CA ALA A 10 13.58 -6.31 -19.91
C ALA A 10 14.40 -7.42 -20.58
N GLY A 11 13.78 -8.53 -21.01
CA GLY A 11 14.50 -9.71 -21.51
C GLY A 11 15.34 -10.44 -20.45
N VAL A 12 15.06 -10.23 -19.17
CA VAL A 12 15.86 -10.76 -18.05
C VAL A 12 15.27 -12.07 -17.55
N THR A 13 16.10 -13.11 -17.54
CA THR A 13 15.77 -14.44 -17.04
C THR A 13 16.18 -14.61 -15.56
N ARG A 14 16.01 -15.82 -15.02
CA ARG A 14 16.52 -16.16 -13.68
C ARG A 14 18.03 -16.42 -13.68
N LEU A 15 18.63 -16.76 -14.83
CA LEU A 15 20.06 -17.07 -14.94
C LEU A 15 20.94 -15.84 -14.80
N ASP A 16 20.41 -14.66 -15.15
CA ASP A 16 21.12 -13.39 -15.05
C ASP A 16 21.38 -12.94 -13.61
N ARG A 17 20.73 -13.59 -12.61
CA ARG A 17 20.89 -13.31 -11.17
C ARG A 17 20.68 -11.84 -10.75
N ILE A 18 20.05 -11.04 -11.60
CA ILE A 18 19.71 -9.63 -11.34
C ILE A 18 18.64 -9.53 -10.23
N ARG A 19 18.82 -8.59 -9.29
CA ARG A 19 17.88 -8.39 -8.18
C ARG A 19 16.60 -7.71 -8.69
N ASN A 20 15.47 -8.02 -8.04
CA ASN A 20 14.18 -7.42 -8.42
C ASN A 20 14.16 -5.89 -8.27
N ASP A 21 14.89 -5.37 -7.28
CA ASP A 21 14.94 -3.94 -7.01
C ASP A 21 15.72 -3.20 -8.09
N GLU A 22 16.74 -3.83 -8.67
CA GLU A 22 17.48 -3.30 -9.82
C GLU A 22 16.59 -3.25 -11.07
N ILE A 23 15.77 -4.27 -11.29
CA ILE A 23 14.79 -4.29 -12.39
C ILE A 23 13.77 -3.16 -12.19
N ARG A 24 13.25 -2.97 -10.98
CA ARG A 24 12.32 -1.88 -10.67
C ARG A 24 12.95 -0.50 -10.88
N GLN A 25 14.21 -0.34 -10.47
CA GLN A 25 14.97 0.89 -10.67
C GLN A 25 15.14 1.21 -12.16
N ARG A 26 15.43 0.19 -13.00
CA ARG A 26 15.54 0.36 -14.45
C ARG A 26 14.25 0.87 -15.10
N PHE A 27 13.10 0.43 -14.62
CA PHE A 27 11.80 0.90 -15.10
C PHE A 27 11.25 2.12 -14.35
N ALA A 28 11.97 2.63 -13.35
CA ALA A 28 11.51 3.71 -12.49
C ALA A 28 10.12 3.42 -11.84
N VAL A 29 9.86 2.17 -11.44
CA VAL A 29 8.58 1.73 -10.83
C VAL A 29 8.77 1.45 -9.35
N ALA A 30 7.87 1.97 -8.50
CA ALA A 30 7.89 1.62 -7.08
C ALA A 30 7.29 0.22 -6.83
N PRO A 31 7.71 -0.48 -5.76
CA PRO A 31 7.19 -1.82 -5.46
C PRO A 31 5.66 -1.85 -5.36
N ILE A 32 5.02 -2.87 -5.95
CA ILE A 32 3.56 -2.98 -5.94
C ILE A 32 2.98 -3.03 -4.52
N ALA A 33 3.71 -3.63 -3.57
CA ALA A 33 3.30 -3.70 -2.17
C ALA A 33 3.14 -2.30 -1.55
N ASP A 34 4.01 -1.38 -1.93
CA ASP A 34 3.98 0.01 -1.48
C ASP A 34 2.80 0.74 -2.13
N LYS A 35 2.57 0.58 -3.45
CA LYS A 35 1.38 1.14 -4.13
C LYS A 35 0.06 0.65 -3.53
N LEU A 36 -0.02 -0.64 -3.20
CA LEU A 36 -1.18 -1.21 -2.52
C LEU A 36 -1.36 -0.60 -1.12
N ARG A 37 -0.27 -0.42 -0.36
CA ARG A 37 -0.29 0.24 0.96
C ARG A 37 -0.84 1.67 0.85
N GLU A 38 -0.33 2.45 -0.10
CA GLU A 38 -0.81 3.79 -0.38
C GLU A 38 -2.31 3.82 -0.67
N ALA A 39 -2.80 2.92 -1.54
CA ALA A 39 -4.22 2.83 -1.86
C ALA A 39 -5.08 2.51 -0.63
N ARG A 40 -4.64 1.60 0.24
CA ARG A 40 -5.34 1.26 1.49
C ARG A 40 -5.40 2.44 2.45
N LEU A 41 -4.29 3.15 2.66
CA LEU A 41 -4.23 4.31 3.57
C LEU A 41 -5.06 5.49 3.04
N ARG A 42 -5.04 5.72 1.72
CA ARG A 42 -5.91 6.73 1.08
C ARG A 42 -7.40 6.42 1.28
N TRP A 43 -7.79 5.16 1.07
CA TRP A 43 -9.17 4.73 1.32
C TRP A 43 -9.53 4.88 2.80
N TYR A 44 -8.65 4.51 3.73
CA TYR A 44 -8.88 4.68 5.15
C TYR A 44 -9.09 6.15 5.54
N GLY A 45 -8.22 7.05 5.07
CA GLY A 45 -8.42 8.49 5.29
C GLY A 45 -9.74 9.01 4.70
N HIS A 46 -10.16 8.48 3.55
CA HIS A 46 -11.48 8.78 2.97
C HIS A 46 -12.64 8.31 3.87
N VAL A 47 -12.55 7.11 4.44
CA VAL A 47 -13.56 6.60 5.39
C VAL A 47 -13.60 7.44 6.67
N LEU A 48 -12.45 7.84 7.21
CA LEU A 48 -12.40 8.66 8.42
C LEU A 48 -13.10 10.02 8.26
N ARG A 49 -12.97 10.64 7.08
CA ARG A 49 -13.59 11.92 6.74
C ARG A 49 -15.08 11.82 6.40
N ALA A 50 -15.60 10.61 6.18
CA ALA A 50 -17.02 10.41 5.93
C ALA A 50 -17.86 10.69 7.20
N SER A 51 -19.12 11.11 7.00
CA SER A 51 -20.07 11.26 8.12
C SER A 51 -20.30 9.91 8.80
N ILE A 52 -20.65 9.94 10.09
CA ILE A 52 -20.77 8.74 10.91
C ILE A 52 -21.84 7.78 10.40
N ASP A 53 -22.89 8.33 9.78
CA ASP A 53 -24.04 7.59 9.25
C ASP A 53 -23.76 6.92 7.89
N THR A 54 -22.57 7.15 7.31
CA THR A 54 -22.22 6.52 6.04
C THR A 54 -21.92 5.05 6.22
N VAL A 55 -22.47 4.21 5.33
CA VAL A 55 -22.24 2.75 5.27
C VAL A 55 -20.76 2.39 5.35
N ARG A 56 -19.87 3.22 4.78
CA ARG A 56 -18.42 3.00 4.82
C ARG A 56 -17.84 3.09 6.23
N LYS A 57 -18.30 4.06 7.03
CA LYS A 57 -17.82 4.30 8.40
C LYS A 57 -18.43 3.30 9.36
N SER A 58 -19.71 2.97 9.19
CA SER A 58 -20.34 1.85 9.90
C SER A 58 -19.62 0.54 9.60
N GLY A 59 -19.43 0.20 8.32
CA GLY A 59 -18.78 -1.05 7.90
C GLY A 59 -17.34 -1.23 8.39
N LEU A 60 -16.60 -0.12 8.61
CA LEU A 60 -15.27 -0.17 9.22
C LEU A 60 -15.31 -0.59 10.70
N ASN A 61 -16.39 -0.24 11.40
CA ASN A 61 -16.53 -0.42 12.85
C ASN A 61 -17.40 -1.64 13.23
N ILE A 62 -17.97 -2.36 12.27
CA ILE A 62 -18.76 -3.57 12.56
C ILE A 62 -17.85 -4.63 13.16
N ASP A 63 -18.19 -5.10 14.35
CA ASP A 63 -17.64 -6.34 14.89
C ASP A 63 -18.50 -7.51 14.43
N VAL A 64 -17.86 -8.53 13.85
CA VAL A 64 -18.56 -9.73 13.37
C VAL A 64 -18.41 -10.80 14.44
N PRO A 65 -19.53 -11.26 15.06
CA PRO A 65 -19.46 -12.24 16.13
C PRO A 65 -18.87 -13.55 15.63
N GLY A 66 -17.95 -14.14 16.41
CA GLY A 66 -17.31 -15.41 16.10
C GLY A 66 -15.89 -15.53 16.63
N LYS A 67 -15.43 -16.76 16.84
CA LYS A 67 -14.05 -17.05 17.27
C LYS A 67 -13.14 -17.22 16.05
N ARG A 68 -11.92 -16.70 16.14
CA ARG A 68 -10.89 -16.97 15.11
C ARG A 68 -10.44 -18.43 15.20
N PRO A 69 -10.27 -19.14 14.08
CA PRO A 69 -9.67 -20.47 14.09
C PRO A 69 -8.24 -20.39 14.62
N LYS A 70 -7.83 -21.42 15.36
CA LYS A 70 -6.46 -21.58 15.86
C LYS A 70 -5.52 -21.88 14.69
N GLY A 71 -4.29 -21.34 14.72
CA GLY A 71 -3.29 -21.54 13.67
C GLY A 71 -3.01 -20.25 12.90
N ARG A 72 -3.10 -20.29 11.56
CA ARG A 72 -2.89 -19.14 10.67
C ARG A 72 -4.24 -18.59 10.16
N PRO A 73 -4.98 -17.82 10.98
CA PRO A 73 -6.20 -17.17 10.53
C PRO A 73 -5.89 -16.18 9.40
N LYS A 74 -6.88 -15.96 8.52
CA LYS A 74 -6.76 -14.93 7.49
C LYS A 74 -6.61 -13.55 8.13
N GLN A 75 -5.72 -12.74 7.57
CA GLN A 75 -5.46 -11.38 8.04
C GLN A 75 -6.70 -10.52 7.81
N ARG A 76 -7.18 -9.81 8.85
CA ARG A 76 -8.28 -8.86 8.67
C ARG A 76 -7.76 -7.61 7.96
N TRP A 77 -8.70 -6.87 7.39
CA TRP A 77 -8.40 -5.56 6.82
C TRP A 77 -7.76 -4.63 7.87
N LEU A 78 -8.35 -4.55 9.07
CA LEU A 78 -7.81 -3.76 10.18
C LEU A 78 -6.41 -4.22 10.61
N ASP A 79 -6.14 -5.52 10.67
CA ASP A 79 -4.81 -6.03 11.02
C ASP A 79 -3.76 -5.51 10.01
N THR A 80 -4.09 -5.56 8.72
CA THR A 80 -3.25 -5.00 7.64
C THR A 80 -3.06 -3.50 7.76
N LEU A 81 -4.15 -2.77 8.05
CA LEU A 81 -4.13 -1.32 8.21
C LEU A 81 -3.21 -0.88 9.35
N HIS A 82 -3.23 -1.57 10.50
CA HIS A 82 -2.34 -1.26 11.62
C HIS A 82 -0.87 -1.42 11.24
N VAL A 83 -0.54 -2.47 10.49
CA VAL A 83 0.82 -2.67 9.97
C VAL A 83 1.18 -1.55 9.01
N ASP A 84 0.29 -1.19 8.10
CA ASP A 84 0.53 -0.12 7.12
C ASP A 84 0.75 1.25 7.79
N LEU A 85 -0.07 1.59 8.78
CA LEU A 85 0.07 2.82 9.57
C LEU A 85 1.42 2.85 10.30
N LYS A 86 1.83 1.72 10.90
CA LYS A 86 3.13 1.59 11.56
C LYS A 86 4.30 1.76 10.59
N VAL A 87 4.23 1.13 9.42
CA VAL A 87 5.28 1.24 8.38
C VAL A 87 5.35 2.67 7.82
N ALA A 88 4.21 3.34 7.65
CA ALA A 88 4.15 4.72 7.18
C ALA A 88 4.50 5.76 8.27
N GLY A 89 4.60 5.36 9.54
CA GLY A 89 4.79 6.27 10.66
C GLY A 89 3.61 7.22 10.89
N ILE A 90 2.40 6.84 10.46
CA ILE A 90 1.20 7.67 10.52
C ILE A 90 0.37 7.24 11.73
N HIS A 91 0.08 8.18 12.61
CA HIS A 91 -0.90 7.94 13.67
C HIS A 91 -2.34 8.07 13.11
N PRO A 92 -3.32 7.25 13.52
CA PRO A 92 -4.70 7.32 13.04
C PRO A 92 -5.33 8.72 12.96
N TYR A 93 -5.08 9.60 13.95
CA TYR A 93 -5.57 10.99 13.93
C TYR A 93 -4.95 11.83 12.79
N GLN A 94 -3.73 11.52 12.35
CA GLN A 94 -3.05 12.20 11.25
C GLN A 94 -3.61 11.79 9.89
N ALA A 95 -4.26 10.62 9.80
CA ALA A 95 -4.94 10.17 8.59
C ALA A 95 -6.25 10.96 8.32
N PHE A 96 -6.77 11.66 9.33
CA PHE A 96 -7.93 12.56 9.19
C PHE A 96 -7.57 13.81 8.37
N ASP A 97 -6.38 14.37 8.59
CA ASP A 97 -5.86 15.50 7.83
C ASP A 97 -5.51 15.07 6.39
N GLY A 98 -6.31 15.54 5.43
CA GLY A 98 -6.19 15.15 4.02
C GLY A 98 -4.87 15.60 3.37
N VAL A 99 -4.25 16.66 3.86
CA VAL A 99 -2.98 17.18 3.32
C VAL A 99 -1.82 16.36 3.90
N LYS A 100 -1.78 16.18 5.22
CA LYS A 100 -0.74 15.34 5.87
C LYS A 100 -0.81 13.89 5.41
N CYS A 101 -2.01 13.32 5.30
CA CYS A 101 -2.19 11.96 4.79
C CYS A 101 -1.61 11.80 3.38
N ARG A 102 -1.85 12.75 2.47
CA ARG A 102 -1.27 12.72 1.12
C ARG A 102 0.26 12.78 1.14
N HIS A 103 0.87 13.60 1.99
CA HIS A 103 2.33 13.70 2.07
C HIS A 103 2.98 12.43 2.62
N HIS A 104 2.38 11.79 3.63
CA HIS A 104 2.95 10.59 4.24
C HIS A 104 2.69 9.30 3.45
N THR A 105 1.58 9.22 2.71
CA THR A 105 1.23 7.98 1.99
C THR A 105 1.69 7.97 0.53
N ARG A 106 2.09 9.11 -0.03
CA ARG A 106 2.43 9.21 -1.45
C ARG A 106 3.71 8.46 -1.75
N ILE A 107 3.59 7.32 -2.42
CA ILE A 107 4.72 6.60 -2.98
C ILE A 107 4.79 6.99 -4.45
N ALA A 108 5.64 7.98 -4.73
CA ALA A 108 5.93 8.36 -6.10
C ALA A 108 6.61 7.18 -6.81
N ASP A 109 6.17 6.86 -8.03
CA ASP A 109 7.07 6.13 -8.93
C ASP A 109 8.31 7.02 -9.12
N PRO A 110 9.52 6.47 -9.05
CA PRO A 110 10.75 7.25 -9.17
C PRO A 110 10.97 7.76 -10.62
N ALA A 111 10.01 8.46 -11.22
CA ALA A 111 10.12 9.02 -12.56
C ALA A 111 10.08 10.57 -12.52
N SER A 112 11.28 11.17 -12.45
CA SER A 112 11.59 12.50 -13.03
C SER A 112 13.08 12.89 -13.04
N LYS A 113 14.03 12.02 -12.63
CA LYS A 113 15.48 12.34 -12.68
C LYS A 113 16.21 11.84 -13.94
N GLN A 114 15.51 11.59 -15.05
CA GLN A 114 16.15 11.14 -16.29
C GLN A 114 16.13 12.15 -17.44
N ASP A 115 15.58 13.35 -17.24
CA ASP A 115 15.59 14.40 -18.28
C ASP A 115 16.66 15.46 -17.97
N LYS A 116 17.93 15.03 -18.04
CA LYS A 116 19.11 15.91 -18.13
C LYS A 116 20.22 15.17 -18.88
N ARG A 117 20.10 15.07 -20.21
CA ARG A 117 21.25 14.86 -21.07
C ARG A 117 21.05 15.52 -22.41
#